data_AF-A0A523K9R3-F1
#
_entry.id   AF-A0A523K9R3-F1
#
_cell.length_a   1.000
_cell.length_b   1.000
_cell.length_c   1.000
_cell.angle_alpha   90.00
_cell.angle_beta   90.00
_cell.angle_gamma   90.00
#
_symmetry.space_group_name_H-M   'P 1'
#
loop_
_entity.id
_entity.type
_entity.pdbx_description
1 polymer ?
#
loop_
_entity_poly.entity_id
_entity_poly.type
_entity_poly.pdbx_seq_one_letter_code
_entity_poly.pdbx_strand_id
1 'polypeptide(L)'
;MIRRALWLVGLVSTLCLLASGVQAERAWVKDELRLNVRTGAGTRYRIVGVLQTGDRVDILSRAEGWTQVRASRGREGWIRAGYLQPDVPARMALDRYATESVELRKQVASLMTQVEELGGGNAELSNRDANQKAEIERLTR
;
A
#
# COMPACT_ATOMS: atom_id res chain seq x y z
N MET A 1 -2.77 5.19 70.22
CA MET A 1 -2.05 4.96 68.94
C MET A 1 -2.98 4.53 67.80
N ILE A 2 -4.08 3.81 68.05
CA ILE A 2 -5.01 3.24 67.04
C ILE A 2 -5.81 4.30 66.23
N ARG A 3 -6.20 5.43 66.85
CA ARG A 3 -6.98 6.51 66.19
C ARG A 3 -6.22 7.23 65.06
N ARG A 4 -4.89 7.29 65.15
CA ARG A 4 -4.04 7.89 64.11
C ARG A 4 -3.88 6.96 62.90
N ALA A 5 -3.90 5.65 63.12
CA ALA A 5 -3.86 4.64 62.06
C ALA A 5 -5.17 4.61 61.24
N LEU A 6 -6.33 4.76 61.89
CA LEU A 6 -7.63 4.83 61.19
C LEU A 6 -7.78 6.07 60.30
N TRP A 7 -7.24 7.22 60.70
CA TRP A 7 -7.25 8.44 59.88
C TRP A 7 -6.34 8.34 58.64
N LEU A 8 -5.19 7.67 58.77
CA LEU A 8 -4.25 7.48 57.66
C LEU A 8 -4.77 6.49 56.61
N VAL A 9 -5.44 5.42 57.02
CA VAL A 9 -6.02 4.42 56.09
C VAL A 9 -7.17 5.02 55.28
N GLY A 10 -8.01 5.87 55.89
CA GLY A 10 -9.08 6.58 55.20
C GLY A 10 -8.56 7.52 54.11
N LEU A 11 -7.49 8.28 54.40
CA LEU A 11 -6.88 9.23 53.47
C LEU A 11 -6.23 8.54 52.26
N VAL A 12 -5.58 7.39 52.48
CA VAL A 12 -4.95 6.59 51.40
C VAL A 12 -6.00 5.96 50.48
N SER A 13 -7.13 5.51 51.04
CA SER A 13 -8.22 4.93 50.24
C SER A 13 -8.91 5.99 49.36
N THR A 14 -9.16 7.19 49.89
CA THR A 14 -9.75 8.30 49.13
C THR A 14 -8.81 8.84 48.05
N LEU A 15 -7.49 8.82 48.27
CA LEU A 15 -6.50 9.20 47.25
C LEU A 15 -6.42 8.18 46.10
N CYS A 16 -6.71 6.90 46.37
CA CYS A 16 -6.66 5.83 45.37
C CYS A 16 -7.85 5.88 44.38
N LEU A 17 -9.04 6.34 44.80
CA LEU A 17 -10.19 6.50 43.89
C LEU A 17 -10.06 7.67 42.89
N LEU A 18 -9.15 8.62 43.14
CA LEU A 18 -8.85 9.71 42.20
C LEU A 18 -7.80 9.32 41.15
N ALA A 19 -7.20 8.13 41.26
CA ALA A 19 -6.15 7.65 40.37
C ALA A 19 -6.67 6.85 39.16
N SER A 20 -7.94 7.02 38.77
CA SER A 20 -8.43 6.58 37.47
C SER A 20 -7.73 7.39 36.38
N GLY A 21 -6.53 6.96 36.01
CA GLY A 21 -5.74 7.58 34.97
C GLY A 21 -6.55 7.65 33.68
N VAL A 22 -6.70 8.85 33.13
CA VAL A 22 -7.17 9.03 31.76
C VAL A 22 -6.14 8.34 30.86
N GLN A 23 -6.45 7.11 30.44
CA GLN A 23 -5.61 6.36 29.53
C GLN A 23 -5.70 7.04 28.16
N ALA A 24 -4.58 7.58 27.68
CA ALA A 24 -4.51 8.12 26.33
C ALA A 24 -4.61 6.97 25.32
N GLU A 25 -5.67 6.95 24.51
CA GLU A 25 -5.81 6.02 23.40
C GLU A 25 -4.85 6.42 22.27
N ARG A 26 -4.07 5.46 21.78
CA ARG A 26 -3.16 5.68 20.64
C ARG A 26 -3.88 5.33 19.35
N ALA A 27 -3.85 6.25 18.39
CA ALA A 27 -4.40 6.06 17.05
C ALA A 27 -3.42 6.55 15.98
N TRP A 28 -3.57 6.05 14.76
CA TRP A 28 -2.82 6.50 13.59
C TRP A 28 -3.62 7.52 12.78
N VAL A 29 -2.91 8.47 12.16
CA VAL A 29 -3.52 9.38 11.18
C VAL A 29 -3.84 8.58 9.91
N LYS A 30 -5.07 8.73 9.41
CA LYS A 30 -5.47 8.10 8.14
C LYS A 30 -4.77 8.80 6.99
N ASP A 31 -4.19 8.01 6.09
CA ASP A 31 -3.62 8.48 4.82
C ASP A 31 -4.70 8.67 3.72
N GLU A 32 -5.87 9.20 4.12
CA GLU A 32 -7.00 9.46 3.22
C GLU A 32 -7.24 10.96 3.14
N LEU A 33 -6.85 11.56 2.01
CA LEU A 33 -7.12 12.95 1.70
C LEU A 33 -8.47 13.06 1.00
N ARG A 34 -9.34 13.95 1.50
CA ARG A 34 -10.59 14.33 0.86
C ARG A 34 -10.58 15.82 0.56
N LEU A 35 -10.63 16.17 -0.72
CA LEU A 35 -10.49 17.55 -1.19
C LEU A 35 -11.79 18.06 -1.81
N ASN A 36 -12.34 19.12 -1.23
CA ASN A 36 -13.55 19.75 -1.72
C ASN A 36 -13.28 20.50 -3.04
N VAL A 37 -14.05 20.18 -4.07
CA VAL A 37 -14.06 20.88 -5.36
C VAL A 37 -15.11 21.98 -5.30
N ARG A 38 -14.72 23.21 -5.65
CA ARG A 38 -15.58 24.41 -5.57
C ARG A 38 -15.87 25.00 -6.93
N THR A 39 -16.94 25.81 -7.05
CA THR A 39 -17.27 26.51 -8.30
C THR A 39 -16.30 27.63 -8.67
N GLY A 40 -15.44 28.08 -7.76
CA GLY A 40 -14.50 29.18 -8.00
C GLY A 40 -13.31 29.17 -7.04
N ALA A 41 -12.31 29.98 -7.35
CA ALA A 41 -11.09 30.15 -6.57
C ALA A 41 -11.37 30.91 -5.25
N GLY A 42 -11.75 30.18 -4.21
CA GLY A 42 -12.00 30.76 -2.89
C GLY A 42 -12.86 29.89 -1.98
N THR A 43 -12.80 30.15 -0.67
CA THR A 43 -13.59 29.43 0.34
C THR A 43 -15.07 29.81 0.32
N ARG A 44 -15.41 31.00 -0.22
CA ARG A 44 -16.79 31.49 -0.38
C ARG A 44 -17.60 30.81 -1.49
N TYR A 45 -16.93 30.09 -2.39
CA TYR A 45 -17.59 29.42 -3.51
C TYR A 45 -18.21 28.09 -3.09
N ARG A 46 -19.36 27.74 -3.68
CA ARG A 46 -20.10 26.51 -3.38
C ARG A 46 -19.29 25.26 -3.71
N ILE A 47 -19.39 24.23 -2.87
CA ILE A 47 -18.81 22.90 -3.12
C ILE A 47 -19.67 22.15 -4.15
N VAL A 48 -19.03 21.57 -5.16
CA VAL A 48 -19.68 20.81 -6.25
C VAL A 48 -19.23 19.36 -6.34
N GLY A 49 -18.26 18.98 -5.50
CA GLY A 49 -17.75 17.61 -5.48
C GLY A 49 -16.63 17.43 -4.48
N VAL A 50 -16.12 16.21 -4.43
CA VAL A 50 -15.00 15.81 -3.59
C VAL A 50 -14.08 14.94 -4.43
N LEU A 51 -12.77 15.21 -4.34
CA LEU A 51 -11.71 14.34 -4.83
C LEU A 51 -11.10 13.58 -3.67
N GLN A 52 -10.59 12.40 -3.94
CA GLN A 52 -9.92 11.51 -2.99
C GLN A 52 -8.45 11.30 -3.38
N THR A 53 -7.64 10.81 -2.44
CA THR A 53 -6.27 10.35 -2.74
C THR A 53 -6.27 9.40 -3.93
N GLY A 54 -5.42 9.66 -4.92
CA GLY A 54 -5.30 8.81 -6.12
C GLY A 54 -6.21 9.21 -7.27
N ASP A 55 -7.17 10.11 -7.08
CA ASP A 55 -7.95 10.65 -8.18
C ASP A 55 -7.04 11.41 -9.15
N ARG A 56 -7.04 10.97 -10.41
CA ARG A 56 -6.36 11.70 -11.48
C ARG A 56 -7.21 12.89 -11.92
N VAL A 57 -6.55 14.04 -12.07
CA VAL A 57 -7.17 15.26 -12.57
C VAL A 57 -6.26 15.94 -13.59
N ASP A 58 -6.87 16.67 -14.52
CA ASP A 58 -6.15 17.57 -15.41
C ASP A 58 -6.13 18.98 -14.83
N ILE A 59 -4.98 19.65 -14.87
CA ILE A 59 -4.87 21.05 -14.44
C ILE A 59 -5.26 21.95 -15.60
N LEU A 60 -6.28 22.79 -15.41
CA LEU A 60 -6.77 23.73 -16.43
C LEU A 60 -6.21 25.13 -16.23
N SER A 61 -6.14 25.59 -14.98
CA SER A 61 -5.69 26.95 -14.65
C SER A 61 -5.20 27.03 -13.20
N ARG A 62 -4.41 28.05 -12.89
CA ARG A 62 -3.92 28.36 -11.55
C ARG A 62 -4.27 29.80 -11.19
N ALA A 63 -4.74 30.00 -9.97
CA ALA A 63 -4.96 31.30 -9.34
C ALA A 63 -4.29 31.31 -7.97
N GLU A 64 -4.23 32.46 -7.31
CA GLU A 64 -3.55 32.60 -6.02
C GLU A 64 -4.10 31.62 -4.97
N GLY A 65 -3.32 30.57 -4.65
CA GLY A 65 -3.69 29.51 -3.70
C GLY A 65 -4.69 28.46 -4.22
N TRP A 66 -5.17 28.58 -5.46
CA TRP A 66 -6.18 27.70 -6.05
C TRP A 66 -5.77 27.15 -7.41
N THR A 67 -6.29 25.97 -7.75
CA THR A 67 -6.07 25.33 -9.04
C THR A 67 -7.40 24.84 -9.58
N GLN A 68 -7.70 25.24 -10.81
CA GLN A 68 -8.83 24.72 -11.54
C GLN A 68 -8.44 23.38 -12.15
N VAL A 69 -9.25 22.37 -11.90
CA VAL A 69 -9.02 21.00 -12.34
C VAL A 69 -10.23 20.44 -13.05
N ARG A 70 -9.98 19.50 -13.97
CA ARG A 70 -10.99 18.63 -14.56
C ARG A 70 -10.83 17.24 -13.97
N ALA A 71 -11.87 16.77 -13.29
CA ALA A 71 -11.94 15.42 -12.75
C ALA A 71 -12.38 14.42 -13.83
N SER A 72 -12.27 13.13 -13.48
CA SER A 72 -12.83 12.05 -14.30
C SER A 72 -14.31 12.33 -14.62
N ARG A 73 -14.72 12.01 -15.86
CA ARG A 73 -16.05 12.34 -16.43
C ARG A 73 -16.29 13.83 -16.75
N GLY A 74 -15.22 14.62 -16.88
CA GLY A 74 -15.28 15.97 -17.45
C GLY A 74 -15.80 17.06 -16.50
N ARG A 75 -16.00 16.75 -15.21
CA ARG A 75 -16.45 17.73 -14.22
C ARG A 75 -15.31 18.69 -13.86
N GLU A 76 -15.57 19.98 -13.92
CA GLU A 76 -14.57 21.01 -13.59
C GLU A 76 -14.86 21.69 -12.25
N GLY A 77 -13.80 22.18 -11.62
CA GLY A 77 -13.91 23.06 -10.47
C GLY A 77 -12.57 23.40 -9.87
N TRP A 78 -12.59 24.08 -8.73
CA TRP A 78 -11.42 24.67 -8.09
C TRP A 78 -11.09 23.97 -6.78
N ILE A 79 -9.80 23.70 -6.58
CA ILE A 79 -9.23 23.09 -5.38
C ILE A 79 -8.05 23.91 -4.88
N ARG A 80 -7.58 23.66 -3.65
CA ARG A 80 -6.36 24.31 -3.12
C ARG A 80 -5.12 23.74 -3.81
N ALA A 81 -4.19 24.61 -4.21
CA ALA A 81 -3.04 24.25 -5.05
C ALA A 81 -2.04 23.28 -4.40
N GLY A 82 -1.97 23.22 -3.06
CA GLY A 82 -0.98 22.43 -2.32
C GLY A 82 -1.26 20.92 -2.19
N TYR A 83 -2.33 20.41 -2.81
CA TYR A 83 -2.72 18.99 -2.70
C TYR A 83 -2.48 18.18 -3.97
N LEU A 84 -1.90 18.79 -5.01
CA LEU A 84 -1.57 18.12 -6.25
C LEU A 84 -0.08 17.77 -6.29
N GLN A 85 0.22 16.57 -6.78
CA GLN A 85 1.58 16.10 -7.05
C GLN A 85 1.61 15.49 -8.46
N PRO A 86 2.75 15.56 -9.17
CA PRO A 86 2.89 15.00 -10.51
C PRO A 86 2.94 13.47 -10.50
N ASP A 87 3.48 12.89 -9.43
CA ASP A 87 3.73 11.46 -9.31
C ASP A 87 2.54 10.69 -8.71
N VAL A 88 2.52 9.39 -8.94
CA VAL A 88 1.56 8.49 -8.30
C VAL A 88 1.76 8.54 -6.78
N PRO A 89 0.69 8.68 -5.97
CA PRO A 89 0.82 8.70 -4.52
C PRO A 89 1.59 7.49 -3.97
N ALA A 90 2.46 7.72 -2.97
CA ALA A 90 3.36 6.70 -2.42
C ALA A 90 2.65 5.41 -2.02
N ARG A 91 1.47 5.50 -1.41
CA ARG A 91 0.67 4.33 -1.03
C ARG A 91 0.28 3.44 -2.22
N MET A 92 -0.16 4.05 -3.32
CA MET A 92 -0.48 3.30 -4.54
C MET A 92 0.76 2.68 -5.17
N ALA A 93 1.92 3.33 -5.06
CA ALA A 93 3.18 2.76 -5.52
C ALA A 93 3.57 1.53 -4.67
N LEU A 94 3.41 1.58 -3.35
CA LEU A 94 3.66 0.44 -2.46
C LEU A 94 2.77 -0.76 -2.80
N ASP A 95 1.48 -0.54 -3.02
CA ASP A 95 0.54 -1.60 -3.39
C ASP A 95 0.94 -2.28 -4.73
N ARG A 96 1.43 -1.48 -5.68
CA ARG A 96 1.96 -1.99 -6.96
C ARG A 96 3.19 -2.87 -6.72
N TYR A 97 4.16 -2.40 -5.95
CA TYR A 97 5.38 -3.16 -5.68
C TYR A 97 5.11 -4.46 -4.93
N ALA A 98 4.16 -4.44 -3.99
CA ALA A 98 3.71 -5.66 -3.31
C ALA A 98 3.17 -6.68 -4.33
N THR A 99 2.33 -6.24 -5.26
CA THR A 99 1.77 -7.10 -6.33
C THR A 99 2.86 -7.63 -7.26
N GLU A 100 3.76 -6.76 -7.71
CA GLU A 100 4.86 -7.11 -8.59
C GLU A 100 5.77 -8.17 -7.95
N SER A 101 6.14 -8.01 -6.67
CA SER A 101 6.98 -8.99 -5.97
C SER A 101 6.36 -10.39 -5.91
N VAL A 102 5.04 -10.49 -5.79
CA VAL A 102 4.31 -11.77 -5.79
C VAL A 102 4.41 -12.41 -7.16
N GLU A 103 4.23 -11.64 -8.22
CA GLU A 103 4.31 -12.13 -9.58
C GLU A 103 5.72 -12.57 -9.95
N LEU A 104 6.74 -11.77 -9.62
CA LEU A 104 8.13 -12.16 -9.84
C LEU A 104 8.48 -13.45 -9.11
N ARG A 105 8.00 -13.65 -7.87
CA ARG A 105 8.25 -14.90 -7.13
C ARG A 105 7.61 -16.11 -7.82
N LYS A 106 6.44 -15.95 -8.45
CA LYS A 106 5.81 -17.01 -9.25
C LYS A 106 6.64 -17.32 -10.50
N GLN A 107 7.15 -16.29 -11.17
CA GLN A 107 8.03 -16.48 -12.33
C GLN A 107 9.32 -17.20 -11.94
N VAL A 108 9.92 -16.87 -10.79
CA VAL A 108 11.08 -17.61 -10.28
C VAL A 108 10.71 -19.07 -10.04
N ALA A 109 9.56 -19.36 -9.42
CA ALA A 109 9.12 -20.74 -9.20
C ALA A 109 8.91 -21.49 -10.52
N SER A 110 8.27 -20.89 -11.52
CA SER A 110 8.05 -21.55 -12.82
C SER A 110 9.35 -21.76 -13.59
N LEU A 111 10.28 -20.81 -13.53
CA LEU A 111 11.61 -20.96 -14.12
C LEU A 111 12.39 -22.09 -13.45
N MET A 112 12.30 -22.23 -12.12
CA MET A 112 12.94 -23.35 -11.42
C MET A 112 12.39 -24.70 -11.87
N THR A 113 11.06 -24.83 -12.02
CA THR A 113 10.44 -26.04 -12.58
C THR A 113 10.93 -26.30 -14.01
N GLN A 114 11.03 -25.27 -14.84
CA GLN A 114 11.52 -25.41 -16.21
C GLN A 114 12.97 -25.90 -16.27
N VAL A 115 13.85 -25.45 -15.36
CA VAL A 115 15.23 -25.93 -15.27
C VAL A 115 15.28 -27.41 -14.91
N GLU A 116 14.43 -27.88 -14.00
CA GLU A 116 14.35 -29.28 -13.61
C GLU A 116 13.88 -30.18 -14.78
N GLU A 117 12.84 -29.75 -15.50
CA GLU A 117 12.33 -30.44 -16.68
C GLU A 117 13.39 -30.54 -17.79
N LEU A 118 14.07 -29.44 -18.10
CA LEU A 118 15.14 -29.42 -19.09
C LEU A 118 16.32 -30.31 -18.68
N GLY A 119 16.66 -30.36 -17.39
CA GLY A 119 17.68 -31.25 -16.85
C GLY A 119 17.33 -32.73 -17.04
N GLY A 120 16.09 -33.10 -16.72
CA GLY A 120 15.57 -34.45 -16.94
C GLY A 120 15.57 -34.85 -18.42
N GLY A 121 15.10 -33.96 -19.29
CA GLY A 121 15.09 -34.19 -20.74
C GLY A 121 16.49 -34.36 -21.34
N ASN A 122 17.47 -33.57 -20.90
CA ASN A 122 18.86 -33.73 -21.33
C ASN A 122 19.46 -35.07 -20.90
N ALA A 123 19.16 -35.53 -19.68
CA ALA A 123 19.60 -36.84 -19.19
C ALA A 123 18.98 -37.99 -20.00
N GLU A 124 17.69 -37.87 -20.34
CA GLU A 124 16.99 -38.84 -21.19
C GLU A 124 17.59 -38.91 -22.60
N LEU A 125 17.81 -37.75 -23.23
CA LEU A 125 18.44 -37.67 -24.56
C LEU A 125 19.84 -38.31 -24.55
N SER A 126 20.66 -37.98 -23.54
CA SER A 126 22.00 -38.57 -23.37
C SER A 126 21.95 -40.10 -23.24
N ASN A 127 21.02 -40.64 -22.44
CA ASN A 127 20.82 -42.08 -22.31
C ASN A 127 20.39 -42.74 -23.62
N ARG A 128 19.52 -42.07 -24.38
CA ARG A 128 19.05 -42.55 -25.68
C ARG A 128 20.18 -42.60 -26.70
N ASP A 129 21.01 -41.57 -26.76
CA ASP A 129 22.17 -41.51 -27.65
C ASP A 129 23.19 -42.62 -27.28
N ALA A 130 23.44 -42.84 -25.99
CA ALA A 130 24.32 -43.92 -25.52
C ALA A 130 23.79 -45.31 -25.90
N ASN A 131 22.49 -45.56 -25.70
CA ASN A 131 21.84 -46.82 -26.06
C ASN A 131 21.87 -47.07 -27.57
N GLN A 132 21.57 -46.05 -28.37
CA GLN A 132 21.63 -46.15 -29.83
C GLN A 132 23.05 -46.46 -30.31
N LYS A 133 24.06 -45.80 -29.73
CA LYS A 133 25.46 -46.07 -30.06
C LYS A 133 25.86 -47.51 -29.73
N ALA A 134 25.49 -48.00 -28.55
CA ALA A 134 25.76 -49.38 -28.14
C ALA A 134 25.07 -50.39 -29.07
N GLU A 135 23.85 -50.11 -29.52
CA GLU A 135 23.12 -50.97 -30.44
C GLU A 135 23.78 -51.00 -31.84
N ILE A 136 24.22 -49.86 -32.34
CA ILE A 136 24.99 -49.80 -33.60
C ILE A 136 26.27 -50.62 -33.48
N GLU A 137 27.05 -50.44 -32.41
CA GLU A 137 28.29 -51.21 -32.19
C GLU A 137 28.04 -52.73 -32.15
N ARG A 138 26.89 -53.16 -31.61
CA ARG A 138 26.48 -54.57 -31.58
C ARG A 138 26.16 -55.11 -32.97
N LEU A 139 25.46 -54.34 -33.81
CA LEU A 139 25.07 -54.76 -35.16
C LEU A 139 26.24 -54.73 -36.15
N THR A 140 27.30 -53.97 -35.86
CA THR A 140 28.45 -53.80 -36.74
C THR A 140 29.59 -54.79 -36.45
N ARG A 141 29.46 -55.65 -35.43
CA ARG A 141 30.45 -56.67 -35.03
C ARG A 141 29.98 -58.06 -35.42
#